data_AF-A0A540VAL2-F1
#
_entry.id   AF-A0A540VAL2-F1
#
_cell.length_a   1.000
_cell.length_b   1.000
_cell.length_c   1.000
_cell.angle_alpha   90.00
_cell.angle_beta   90.00
_cell.angle_gamma   90.00
#
_symmetry.space_group_name_H-M   'P 1'
#
loop_
_entity.id
_entity.type
_entity.pdbx_description
1 polymer ?
#
loop_
_entity_poly.entity_id
_entity_poly.type
_entity_poly.pdbx_seq_one_letter_code
_entity_poly.pdbx_strand_id
1 'polypeptide(L)'
;MTKRKGPPQRAYVLDDGTTATVADLRHQLGISRCSAKARLKRSSDPAYVWAPVQTAQRHALDDGSAVTVAEVARAAGISKSSATERLRRSRDPAYVFGSPQDRPVQAEPPMLSVWGLPITDFRLEIRA
;
A
#
# COMPACT_ATOMS: atom_id res chain seq x y z
N MET A 1 -33.62 -33.81 -9.94
CA MET A 1 -32.84 -32.59 -9.59
C MET A 1 -33.37 -31.41 -10.40
N THR A 2 -34.10 -30.48 -9.80
CA THR A 2 -34.62 -29.29 -10.49
C THR A 2 -33.55 -28.20 -10.53
N LYS A 3 -33.09 -27.80 -11.72
CA LYS A 3 -32.23 -26.63 -11.89
C LYS A 3 -33.02 -25.39 -11.46
N ARG A 4 -32.72 -24.83 -10.28
CA ARG A 4 -33.27 -23.53 -9.89
C ARG A 4 -32.70 -22.47 -10.82
N LYS A 5 -33.55 -21.88 -11.68
CA LYS A 5 -33.20 -20.71 -12.48
C LYS A 5 -32.90 -19.57 -11.51
N GLY A 6 -31.67 -19.07 -11.52
CA GLY A 6 -31.28 -17.92 -10.71
C GLY A 6 -32.11 -16.67 -11.07
N PRO A 7 -32.17 -15.67 -10.19
CA PRO A 7 -32.91 -14.44 -10.46
C PRO A 7 -32.39 -13.77 -11.75
N PRO A 8 -33.27 -13.15 -12.55
CA PRO A 8 -32.87 -12.45 -13.76
C PRO A 8 -31.85 -11.37 -13.42
N GLN A 9 -30.73 -11.34 -14.15
CA GLN A 9 -29.71 -10.34 -13.95
C GLN A 9 -30.09 -9.05 -14.69
N ARG A 10 -29.87 -7.90 -14.03
CA ARG A 10 -30.02 -6.60 -14.69
C ARG A 10 -28.89 -6.40 -15.70
N ALA A 11 -29.27 -6.13 -16.94
CA ALA A 11 -28.37 -5.66 -17.99
C ALA A 11 -28.23 -4.14 -17.94
N TYR A 12 -27.03 -3.65 -18.21
CA TYR A 12 -26.69 -2.23 -18.30
C TYR A 12 -26.24 -1.95 -19.72
N VAL A 13 -26.76 -0.88 -20.33
CA VAL A 13 -26.31 -0.41 -21.65
C VAL A 13 -25.14 0.53 -21.44
N LEU A 14 -24.02 0.25 -22.12
CA LEU A 14 -22.81 1.05 -22.11
C LEU A 14 -22.84 2.08 -23.25
N ASP A 15 -21.93 3.06 -23.22
CA ASP A 15 -21.93 4.18 -24.16
C ASP A 15 -21.63 3.76 -25.62
N ASP A 16 -20.99 2.59 -25.81
CA ASP A 16 -20.76 1.97 -27.11
C ASP A 16 -21.96 1.15 -27.63
N GLY A 17 -23.09 1.16 -26.90
CA GLY A 17 -24.28 0.40 -27.21
C GLY A 17 -24.20 -1.08 -26.80
N THR A 18 -23.08 -1.53 -26.22
CA THR A 18 -22.96 -2.90 -25.71
C THR A 18 -23.77 -3.07 -24.42
N THR A 19 -24.16 -4.31 -24.13
CA THR A 19 -24.83 -4.64 -22.88
C THR A 19 -23.90 -5.44 -21.98
N ALA A 20 -23.77 -5.01 -20.73
CA ALA A 20 -22.98 -5.68 -19.72
C ALA A 20 -23.85 -6.08 -18.52
N THR A 21 -23.69 -7.30 -18.02
CA THR A 21 -24.31 -7.74 -16.77
C THR A 21 -23.30 -7.80 -15.64
N VAL A 22 -23.82 -7.78 -14.40
CA VAL A 22 -22.98 -7.94 -13.21
C VAL A 22 -22.22 -9.26 -13.23
N ALA A 23 -22.80 -10.36 -13.74
CA ALA A 23 -22.07 -11.62 -13.84
C ALA A 23 -20.94 -11.57 -14.86
N ASP A 24 -21.12 -10.91 -16.01
CA ASP A 24 -20.08 -10.82 -17.04
C ASP A 24 -18.81 -10.18 -16.46
N LEU A 25 -18.97 -9.05 -15.75
CA LEU A 25 -17.87 -8.39 -15.06
C LEU A 25 -17.21 -9.29 -14.00
N ARG A 26 -18.00 -10.03 -13.22
CA ARG A 26 -17.46 -10.93 -12.19
C ARG A 26 -16.63 -12.05 -12.82
N HIS A 27 -17.11 -12.62 -13.91
CA HIS A 27 -16.43 -13.74 -14.58
C HIS A 27 -15.20 -13.27 -15.34
N GLN A 28 -15.27 -12.15 -16.06
CA GLN A 28 -14.14 -11.65 -16.85
C GLN A 28 -13.05 -11.00 -15.98
N LEU A 29 -13.45 -10.27 -14.93
CA LEU A 29 -12.49 -9.50 -14.12
C LEU A 29 -12.17 -10.15 -12.77
N GLY A 30 -12.83 -11.26 -12.42
CA GLY A 30 -12.63 -11.94 -11.14
C GLY A 30 -13.06 -11.12 -9.91
N ILE A 31 -13.92 -10.12 -10.08
CA ILE A 31 -14.32 -9.21 -8.99
C ILE A 31 -15.56 -9.67 -8.23
N SER A 32 -15.74 -9.08 -7.05
CA SER A 32 -16.96 -9.30 -6.25
C SER A 32 -18.21 -8.75 -6.95
N ARG A 33 -19.38 -9.30 -6.63
CA ARG A 33 -20.68 -8.81 -7.13
C ARG A 33 -20.91 -7.34 -6.78
N CYS A 34 -20.52 -6.93 -5.58
CA CYS A 34 -20.67 -5.55 -5.12
C CYS A 34 -19.77 -4.61 -5.92
N SER A 35 -18.52 -5.01 -6.18
CA SER A 35 -17.57 -4.23 -7.00
C SER A 35 -18.05 -4.09 -8.45
N ALA A 36 -18.50 -5.18 -9.07
CA ALA A 36 -19.06 -5.16 -10.43
C ALA A 36 -20.27 -4.23 -10.53
N LYS A 37 -21.22 -4.35 -9.57
CA LYS A 37 -22.39 -3.47 -9.51
C LYS A 37 -22.00 -2.00 -9.31
N ALA A 38 -20.99 -1.71 -8.48
CA ALA A 38 -20.55 -0.35 -8.23
C ALA A 38 -19.93 0.29 -9.49
N ARG A 39 -19.18 -0.47 -10.29
CA ARG A 39 -18.62 0.02 -11.56
C ARG A 39 -19.70 0.40 -12.56
N LEU A 40 -20.64 -0.51 -12.82
CA LEU A 40 -21.77 -0.27 -13.74
C LEU A 40 -22.70 0.86 -13.28
N LYS A 41 -22.73 1.17 -11.97
CA LYS A 41 -23.47 2.31 -11.43
C LYS A 41 -22.73 3.64 -11.54
N ARG A 42 -21.40 3.61 -11.62
CA ARG A 42 -20.55 4.80 -11.57
C ARG A 42 -20.29 5.36 -12.95
N SER A 43 -20.17 4.51 -13.97
CA SER A 43 -19.93 4.93 -15.34
C SER A 43 -20.56 3.96 -16.34
N SER A 44 -20.96 4.52 -17.48
CA SER A 44 -21.39 3.80 -18.68
C SER A 44 -20.25 3.64 -19.71
N ASP A 45 -19.09 4.24 -19.44
CA ASP A 45 -17.92 4.15 -20.32
C ASP A 45 -17.38 2.70 -20.32
N PRO A 46 -17.36 2.01 -21.48
CA PRO A 46 -16.85 0.64 -21.58
C PRO A 46 -15.39 0.52 -21.14
N ALA A 47 -14.54 1.52 -21.42
CA ALA A 47 -13.13 1.47 -21.03
C ALA A 47 -12.99 1.44 -19.49
N TYR A 48 -13.81 2.21 -18.78
CA TYR A 48 -13.85 2.21 -17.32
C TYR A 48 -14.43 0.91 -16.74
N VAL A 49 -15.55 0.43 -17.29
CA VAL A 49 -16.27 -0.75 -16.77
C VAL A 49 -15.41 -2.00 -16.86
N TRP A 50 -14.74 -2.18 -18.01
CA TRP A 50 -13.89 -3.33 -18.32
C TRP A 50 -12.43 -3.16 -17.88
N ALA A 51 -12.06 -2.03 -17.27
CA ALA A 51 -10.71 -1.80 -16.81
C ALA A 51 -10.23 -2.92 -15.85
N PRO A 52 -8.99 -3.41 -15.98
CA PRO A 52 -8.46 -4.40 -15.05
C PRO A 52 -8.48 -3.87 -13.62
N VAL A 53 -8.61 -4.77 -12.65
CA VAL A 53 -8.52 -4.40 -11.24
C VAL A 53 -7.08 -4.06 -10.93
N GLN A 54 -6.81 -2.80 -10.59
CA GLN A 54 -5.55 -2.42 -9.99
C GLN A 54 -5.56 -2.90 -8.53
N THR A 55 -4.92 -4.05 -8.28
CA THR A 55 -5.01 -4.77 -7.00
C THR A 55 -4.03 -4.26 -5.94
N ALA A 56 -3.00 -3.52 -6.35
CA ALA A 56 -1.98 -3.03 -5.41
C ALA A 56 -1.60 -1.59 -5.72
N GLN A 57 -1.66 -0.75 -4.69
CA GLN A 57 -1.06 0.57 -4.71
C GLN A 57 0.46 0.42 -4.83
N ARG A 58 1.05 1.10 -5.82
CA ARG A 58 2.51 1.18 -5.98
C ARG A 58 3.01 2.41 -5.25
N HIS A 59 4.16 2.26 -4.60
CA HIS A 59 4.87 3.30 -3.88
C HIS A 59 6.18 3.59 -4.62
N ALA A 60 6.40 4.84 -4.98
CA ALA A 60 7.66 5.28 -5.56
C ALA A 60 8.72 5.46 -4.45
N LEU A 61 9.91 4.90 -4.68
CA LEU A 61 11.09 5.05 -3.85
C LEU A 61 12.01 6.13 -4.43
N ASP A 62 12.96 6.58 -3.61
CA ASP A 62 13.88 7.67 -3.96
C ASP A 62 14.87 7.27 -5.07
N ASP A 63 15.08 5.97 -5.30
CA ASP A 63 15.84 5.43 -6.43
C ASP A 63 15.07 5.45 -7.77
N GLY A 64 13.82 5.93 -7.77
CA GLY A 64 12.92 5.94 -8.92
C GLY A 64 12.19 4.61 -9.16
N SER A 65 12.44 3.59 -8.33
CA SER A 65 11.71 2.33 -8.42
C SER A 65 10.29 2.46 -7.85
N ALA A 66 9.37 1.63 -8.34
CA ALA A 66 8.00 1.59 -7.82
C ALA A 66 7.70 0.19 -7.29
N VAL A 67 7.42 0.06 -6.00
CA VAL A 67 7.19 -1.23 -5.34
C VAL A 67 5.82 -1.29 -4.69
N THR A 68 5.30 -2.49 -4.51
CA THR A 68 4.09 -2.75 -3.74
C THR A 68 4.44 -3.18 -2.32
N VAL A 69 3.52 -2.93 -1.38
CA VAL A 69 3.66 -3.41 0.01
C VAL A 69 3.94 -4.93 0.07
N ALA A 70 3.33 -5.70 -0.84
CA ALA A 70 3.51 -7.15 -0.89
C ALA A 70 4.90 -7.57 -1.40
N GLU A 71 5.53 -6.79 -2.27
CA GLU A 71 6.92 -7.01 -2.70
C GLU A 71 7.88 -6.72 -1.57
N VAL A 72 7.71 -5.58 -0.87
CA VAL A 72 8.53 -5.23 0.29
C VAL A 72 8.41 -6.27 1.40
N ALA A 73 7.18 -6.69 1.74
CA ALA A 73 6.94 -7.71 2.75
C ALA A 73 7.65 -9.03 2.43
N ARG A 74 7.62 -9.46 1.16
CA ARG A 74 8.30 -10.68 0.70
C ARG A 74 9.81 -10.52 0.70
N ALA A 75 10.33 -9.40 0.20
CA ALA A 75 11.76 -9.15 0.09
C ALA A 75 12.44 -8.99 1.46
N ALA A 76 11.79 -8.28 2.39
CA ALA A 76 12.32 -8.07 3.74
C ALA A 76 11.91 -9.16 4.75
N GLY A 77 11.06 -10.11 4.37
CA GLY A 77 10.59 -11.17 5.26
C GLY A 77 9.71 -10.67 6.43
N ILE A 78 8.96 -9.59 6.22
CA ILE A 78 8.14 -8.94 7.26
C ILE A 78 6.64 -9.02 6.95
N SER A 79 5.81 -8.73 7.95
CA SER A 79 4.36 -8.60 7.74
C SER A 79 4.03 -7.43 6.81
N LYS A 80 2.88 -7.52 6.12
CA LYS A 80 2.37 -6.43 5.27
C LYS A 80 2.17 -5.13 6.06
N SER A 81 1.72 -5.22 7.32
CA SER A 81 1.54 -4.03 8.17
C SER A 81 2.86 -3.33 8.46
N SER A 82 3.92 -4.09 8.77
CA SER A 82 5.26 -3.53 8.97
C SER A 82 5.83 -2.92 7.69
N ALA A 83 5.63 -3.58 6.53
CA ALA A 83 6.03 -3.04 5.23
C ALA A 83 5.30 -1.72 4.91
N THR A 84 4.00 -1.62 5.19
CA THR A 84 3.23 -0.38 5.03
C THR A 84 3.79 0.73 5.93
N GLU A 85 4.09 0.43 7.20
CA GLU A 85 4.61 1.45 8.12
C GLU A 85 6.00 1.95 7.69
N ARG A 86 6.85 1.07 7.15
CA ARG A 86 8.15 1.49 6.59
C ARG A 86 7.98 2.44 5.40
N LEU A 87 7.13 2.07 4.43
CA LEU A 87 6.81 2.89 3.26
C LEU A 87 6.12 4.21 3.62
N ARG A 88 5.44 4.27 4.78
CA ARG A 88 4.85 5.51 5.30
C ARG A 88 5.90 6.45 5.89
N ARG A 89 6.97 5.90 6.49
CA ARG A 89 8.02 6.67 7.17
C ARG A 89 9.12 7.17 6.24
N SER A 90 9.54 6.35 5.30
CA SER A 90 10.61 6.72 4.36
C SER A 90 10.40 6.07 3.00
N ARG A 91 10.93 6.73 1.97
CA ARG A 91 11.04 6.26 0.58
C ARG A 91 12.44 5.74 0.25
N ASP A 92 13.34 5.76 1.22
CA ASP A 92 14.70 5.25 1.08
C ASP A 92 14.68 3.70 0.95
N PRO A 93 15.19 3.13 -0.15
CA PRO A 93 15.25 1.68 -0.34
C PRO A 93 16.03 0.95 0.75
N ALA A 94 17.13 1.54 1.26
CA ALA A 94 17.93 0.92 2.31
C ALA A 94 17.09 0.73 3.58
N TYR A 95 16.26 1.71 3.93
CA TYR A 95 15.36 1.60 5.09
C TYR A 95 14.18 0.66 4.85
N VAL A 96 13.58 0.73 3.66
CA VAL A 96 12.38 -0.06 3.33
C VAL A 96 12.70 -1.56 3.35
N PHE A 97 13.82 -1.96 2.75
CA PHE A 97 14.25 -3.36 2.67
C PHE A 97 15.16 -3.80 3.83
N GLY A 98 15.74 -2.86 4.59
CA GLY A 98 16.70 -3.14 5.65
C GLY A 98 16.14 -3.85 6.89
N SER A 99 17.04 -4.20 7.80
CA SER A 99 16.71 -4.83 9.06
C SER A 99 16.09 -3.81 10.03
N PRO A 100 15.29 -4.20 11.04
CA PRO A 100 14.79 -3.27 12.05
C PRO A 100 15.90 -2.47 12.77
N GLN A 101 17.14 -2.98 12.73
CA GLN A 101 18.36 -2.39 13.28
C GLN A 101 18.92 -1.27 12.39
N ASP A 102 18.66 -1.29 11.09
CA ASP A 102 19.06 -0.25 10.12
C ASP A 102 18.12 0.97 10.18
N ARG A 103 17.49 1.19 11.35
CA ARG A 103 16.67 2.36 11.58
C ARG A 103 17.58 3.58 11.35
N PRO A 104 17.22 4.54 10.47
CA PRO A 104 17.90 5.82 10.48
C PRO A 104 17.72 6.30 11.90
N VAL A 105 18.85 6.43 12.61
CA VAL A 105 18.89 7.07 13.91
C VAL A 105 18.20 8.39 13.64
N GLN A 106 16.94 8.52 14.09
CA GLN A 106 16.33 9.83 14.08
C GLN A 106 17.30 10.62 14.91
N ALA A 107 17.97 11.60 14.29
CA ALA A 107 18.83 12.51 15.00
C ALA A 107 17.94 13.01 16.13
N GLU A 108 18.18 12.52 17.34
CA GLU A 108 17.38 12.95 18.46
C GLU A 108 17.50 14.46 18.44
N PRO A 109 16.38 15.21 18.39
CA PRO A 109 16.48 16.65 18.50
C PRO A 109 17.36 16.86 19.73
N PRO A 110 18.50 17.58 19.61
CA PRO A 110 19.44 17.69 20.71
C PRO A 110 18.59 18.09 21.90
N MET A 111 18.53 17.21 22.92
CA MET A 111 17.74 17.48 24.10
C MET A 111 18.15 18.88 24.53
N LEU A 112 17.27 19.86 24.32
CA LEU A 112 17.47 21.18 24.86
C LEU A 112 17.60 20.92 26.34
N SER A 113 18.83 21.09 26.80
CA SER A 113 19.23 20.85 28.17
C SER A 113 18.27 21.70 28.99
N VAL A 114 17.33 21.06 29.70
CA VAL A 114 16.43 21.79 30.60
C VAL A 114 17.25 22.49 31.69
N TRP A 115 18.53 22.11 31.88
CA TRP A 115 19.52 22.85 32.63
C TRP A 115 20.87 22.78 31.92
N GLY A 116 21.23 23.84 31.17
CA GLY A 116 22.49 23.93 30.43
C GLY A 116 23.72 23.93 31.33
N LEU A 117 24.31 22.76 31.58
CA LEU A 117 25.66 22.63 32.13
C LEU A 117 26.42 21.52 31.37
N PRO A 118 27.62 21.80 30.83
CA PRO A 118 28.46 20.77 30.24
C PRO A 118 28.97 19.83 31.34
N ILE A 119 28.88 18.52 31.10
CA ILE A 119 29.58 17.51 31.89
C ILE A 119 31.08 17.66 31.58
N THR A 120 31.79 18.49 32.33
CA THR A 120 33.25 18.51 32.31
C THR A 120 33.77 17.42 33.24
N ASP A 121 34.26 16.36 32.59
CA ASP A 121 35.36 15.48 32.97
C ASP A 121 36.09 15.87 34.28
N PHE A 122 35.75 15.19 35.38
CA PHE A 122 36.56 15.20 36.60
C PHE A 122 37.62 14.10 36.50
N ARG A 123 38.65 14.35 35.70
CA ARG A 123 39.92 13.61 35.79
C ARG A 123 41.05 14.58 36.07
N LEU A 124 41.17 14.99 37.33
CA LEU A 124 42.40 15.61 37.81
C LEU A 124 43.24 14.55 38.52
N GLU A 125 44.17 13.97 37.76
CA GLU A 125 45.40 13.40 38.29
C GLU A 125 46.24 14.53 38.90
N ILE A 126 46.58 14.45 40.17
CA ILE A 126 47.81 15.08 40.68
C ILE A 126 48.62 14.02 41.40
N ARG A 127 49.77 13.71 40.77
CA ARG A 127 50.88 12.89 41.23
C ARG A 127 51.71 13.64 42.28
N ALA A 128 52.34 12.81 43.13
CA ALA A 128 53.57 12.99 43.92
C ALA A 128 53.49 13.94 45.13
#